data_AF-A0A976DD33-F1
#
_entry.id   AF-A0A976DD33-F1
#
_cell.length_a   1.000
_cell.length_b   1.000
_cell.length_c   1.000
_cell.angle_alpha   90.00
_cell.angle_beta   90.00
_cell.angle_gamma   90.00
#
_symmetry.space_group_name_H-M   'P 1'
#
loop_
_entity.id
_entity.type
_entity.pdbx_description
1 polymer ?
#
loop_
_entity_poly.entity_id
_entity_poly.type
_entity_poly.pdbx_seq_one_letter_code
_entity_poly.pdbx_strand_id
1 'polypeptide(L)'
;MRKQLLKYRFSPKLAIGVLLVGFYGCRAPQDAVNPDTTNSKDASTLSAEVATKWAEMDLKLIRTSAGFSPPVAARSLGYAGLVMYEAAVPGMPKHRSLAGQLNNLKTLPQANADSSYHWAASVNAAQAAIARNIWANAPETSKRLIDSLETVFRISYEKEATKAEIERSVAFGKAIAAAIFEWSKTDGGHEGYNRNFPANYVVPVFPGAWQPTENGKKIPMQPYWGKNRTFLVNNSILPPPVPLAISTNPNSVYFKQYQAVYVKNKALTQVEKEIAVWWADDPSETFTPPGHSYNIAKIAVESTNSKLDVAVEAFARTGIAVSDAFVNCWKCKYMFNNERPYTFVRRAIDPFWVPFWPAPPFPGYVSGHATQSAATGVVLSTIFGENFAFTDNSHVGRVRDTKRGVDFKARSYKSLMQAAEESALSRFLGGIHTMQDNDTGLLEGKKVGANINALRWKK
;
A
#
# COMPACT_ATOMS: atom_id res chain seq x y z
N MET A 1 21.46 -41.85 89.34
CA MET A 1 22.51 -41.95 88.30
C MET A 1 23.37 -40.70 88.40
N ARG A 2 24.56 -40.72 89.04
CA ARG A 2 25.90 -40.80 88.40
C ARG A 2 25.99 -39.90 87.16
N LYS A 3 26.86 -38.89 87.00
CA LYS A 3 28.20 -38.53 87.52
C LYS A 3 28.42 -37.02 87.19
N GLN A 4 28.92 -36.17 88.11
CA GLN A 4 30.32 -35.69 88.21
C GLN A 4 30.86 -34.98 86.93
N LEU A 5 31.61 -33.88 86.92
CA LEU A 5 32.28 -33.03 87.91
C LEU A 5 33.10 -31.93 87.16
N LEU A 6 33.50 -30.87 87.89
CA LEU A 6 34.72 -30.06 87.75
C LEU A 6 34.88 -29.12 86.52
N LYS A 7 35.55 -27.96 86.57
CA LYS A 7 36.02 -26.99 87.59
C LYS A 7 36.87 -25.93 86.83
N TYR A 8 36.86 -24.69 87.34
CA TYR A 8 37.97 -23.70 87.41
C TYR A 8 38.41 -22.81 86.22
N ARG A 9 38.24 -21.49 86.45
CA ARG A 9 39.20 -20.35 86.39
C ARG A 9 40.51 -20.52 85.60
N PHE A 10 40.84 -19.55 84.72
CA PHE A 10 41.89 -18.51 84.89
C PHE A 10 42.01 -17.60 83.63
N SER A 11 42.35 -16.32 83.86
CA SER A 11 42.69 -15.20 82.93
C SER A 11 44.14 -15.33 82.40
N PRO A 12 44.81 -14.39 81.67
CA PRO A 12 44.48 -13.35 80.66
C PRO A 12 45.30 -13.52 79.33
N LYS A 13 45.10 -12.64 78.33
CA LYS A 13 46.09 -12.03 77.37
C LYS A 13 45.38 -11.69 76.04
N LEU A 14 45.24 -10.41 75.69
CA LEU A 14 46.15 -9.60 74.87
C LEU A 14 46.18 -10.03 73.39
N ALA A 15 45.59 -9.23 72.48
CA ALA A 15 46.15 -8.95 71.16
C ALA A 15 45.25 -8.05 70.29
N ILE A 16 45.84 -6.92 69.87
CA ILE A 16 45.81 -6.34 68.52
C ILE A 16 44.57 -5.52 68.14
N GLY A 17 44.76 -4.20 68.21
CA GLY A 17 43.92 -3.22 67.53
C GLY A 17 44.08 -3.31 66.01
N VAL A 18 42.95 -3.30 65.32
CA VAL A 18 42.86 -3.10 63.88
C VAL A 18 42.38 -1.67 63.66
N LEU A 19 43.30 -0.83 63.18
CA LEU A 19 43.02 0.48 62.62
C LEU A 19 42.39 0.27 61.23
N LEU A 20 41.06 0.42 61.13
CA LEU A 20 40.37 0.55 59.84
C LEU A 20 40.16 2.04 59.56
N VAL A 21 41.04 2.58 58.73
CA VAL A 21 40.93 3.91 58.12
C VAL A 21 39.73 3.89 57.16
N GLY A 22 38.67 4.61 57.52
CA GLY A 22 37.54 4.86 56.64
C GLY A 22 37.92 5.85 55.54
N PHE A 23 38.23 5.35 54.35
CA PHE A 23 38.22 6.16 53.14
C PHE A 23 36.77 6.38 52.71
N TYR A 24 36.21 7.55 53.04
CA TYR A 24 35.04 8.08 52.35
C TYR A 24 35.45 8.45 50.91
N GLY A 25 35.35 7.47 50.00
CA GLY A 25 35.40 7.73 48.57
C GLY A 25 34.12 8.43 48.15
N CYS A 26 34.25 9.69 47.72
CA CYS A 26 33.20 10.41 47.01
C CYS A 26 32.77 9.58 45.79
N ARG A 27 31.54 9.05 45.81
CA ARG A 27 30.89 8.55 44.61
C ARG A 27 30.64 9.77 43.73
N ALA A 28 31.24 9.81 42.54
CA ALA A 28 30.87 10.77 41.52
C ALA A 28 29.34 10.68 41.32
N PRO A 29 28.62 11.80 41.26
CA PRO A 29 27.21 11.77 40.88
C PRO A 29 27.11 11.09 39.52
N GLN A 30 26.18 10.14 39.41
CA GLN A 30 25.67 9.66 38.14
C GLN A 30 25.46 10.87 37.23
N ASP A 31 26.05 10.83 36.04
CA ASP A 31 25.90 11.85 35.02
C ASP A 31 24.42 12.25 34.93
N ALA A 32 24.19 13.55 35.13
CA ALA A 32 22.88 14.13 35.02
C ALA A 32 22.26 13.73 33.68
N VAL A 33 21.03 13.22 33.74
CA VAL A 33 20.16 13.09 32.58
C VAL A 33 20.19 14.45 31.87
N ASN A 34 20.68 14.44 30.63
CA ASN A 34 20.79 15.61 29.77
C ASN A 34 19.42 16.33 29.80
N PRO A 35 19.37 17.65 30.10
CA PRO A 35 18.11 18.37 30.14
C PRO A 35 17.40 18.20 28.79
N ASP A 36 16.09 17.93 28.86
CA ASP A 36 15.14 17.83 27.75
C ASP A 36 15.63 18.64 26.56
N THR A 37 16.18 17.96 25.53
CA THR A 37 16.30 18.61 24.23
C THR A 37 14.88 18.81 23.78
N THR A 38 14.38 20.03 23.90
CA THR A 38 13.04 20.46 23.44
C THR A 38 12.82 20.25 21.94
N ASN A 39 13.86 19.83 21.22
CA ASN A 39 13.84 19.57 19.78
C ASN A 39 13.71 18.08 19.51
N SER A 40 12.61 17.71 18.84
CA SER A 40 12.40 16.38 18.27
C SER A 40 13.50 16.07 17.24
N LYS A 41 13.95 14.82 17.13
CA LYS A 41 14.81 14.40 16.00
C LYS A 41 14.04 14.53 14.69
N ASP A 42 14.67 15.06 13.65
CA ASP A 42 14.06 15.11 12.31
C ASP A 42 13.80 13.70 11.79
N ALA A 43 12.63 13.48 11.15
CA ALA A 43 12.28 12.21 10.52
C ALA A 43 13.31 11.76 9.46
N SER A 44 14.04 12.70 8.84
CA SER A 44 15.14 12.42 7.92
C SER A 44 16.36 11.77 8.57
N THR A 45 16.40 11.66 9.89
CA THR A 45 17.46 10.95 10.64
C THR A 45 17.03 9.57 11.11
N LEU A 46 15.72 9.28 11.08
CA LEU A 46 15.13 8.05 11.61
C LEU A 46 15.09 6.94 10.55
N SER A 47 15.15 5.69 11.01
CA SER A 47 15.00 4.51 10.16
C SER A 47 13.62 4.47 9.49
N ALA A 48 13.58 4.05 8.23
CA ALA A 48 12.33 3.78 7.50
C ALA A 48 11.68 2.43 7.89
N GLU A 49 12.30 1.64 8.76
CA GLU A 49 11.83 0.28 9.09
C GLU A 49 10.38 0.25 9.59
N VAL A 50 9.95 1.22 10.39
CA VAL A 50 8.55 1.31 10.81
C VAL A 50 7.61 1.45 9.63
N ALA A 51 7.96 2.28 8.64
CA ALA A 51 7.14 2.50 7.45
C ALA A 51 7.09 1.23 6.59
N THR A 52 8.24 0.58 6.33
CA THR A 52 8.30 -0.62 5.48
C THR A 52 7.63 -1.82 6.14
N LYS A 53 7.74 -2.00 7.47
CA LYS A 53 7.05 -3.07 8.20
C LYS A 53 5.54 -2.89 8.27
N TRP A 54 5.04 -1.66 8.41
CA TRP A 54 3.60 -1.40 8.29
C TRP A 54 3.10 -1.61 6.86
N ALA A 55 3.90 -1.24 5.85
CA ALA A 55 3.55 -1.59 4.46
C ALA A 55 3.47 -3.10 4.25
N GLU A 56 4.40 -3.90 4.79
CA GLU A 56 4.32 -5.36 4.77
C GLU A 56 3.06 -5.90 5.47
N MET A 57 2.65 -5.27 6.57
CA MET A 57 1.41 -5.60 7.26
C MET A 57 0.19 -5.36 6.36
N ASP A 58 0.08 -4.19 5.72
CA ASP A 58 -1.04 -3.91 4.80
C ASP A 58 -1.07 -4.90 3.62
N LEU A 59 0.07 -5.24 3.03
CA LEU A 59 0.17 -6.27 1.98
C LEU A 59 -0.26 -7.66 2.46
N LYS A 60 -0.05 -7.96 3.75
CA LYS A 60 -0.56 -9.19 4.36
C LYS A 60 -2.07 -9.11 4.58
N LEU A 61 -2.58 -7.98 5.06
CA LEU A 61 -4.00 -7.78 5.34
C LEU A 61 -4.85 -7.83 4.07
N ILE A 62 -4.35 -7.36 2.93
CA ILE A 62 -5.03 -7.54 1.62
C ILE A 62 -5.25 -9.02 1.31
N ARG A 63 -4.24 -9.86 1.56
CA ARG A 63 -4.29 -11.30 1.28
C ARG A 63 -5.18 -12.07 2.23
N THR A 64 -5.23 -11.65 3.50
CA THR A 64 -5.92 -12.40 4.56
C THR A 64 -7.33 -11.92 4.87
N SER A 65 -7.70 -10.71 4.41
CA SER A 65 -9.01 -10.13 4.71
C SER A 65 -9.97 -10.30 3.54
N ALA A 66 -11.17 -10.78 3.83
CA ALA A 66 -12.18 -11.03 2.80
C ALA A 66 -12.70 -9.72 2.19
N GLY A 67 -13.03 -9.75 0.90
CA GLY A 67 -13.73 -8.66 0.22
C GLY A 67 -12.85 -7.47 -0.21
N PHE A 68 -11.54 -7.49 0.02
CA PHE A 68 -10.65 -6.44 -0.50
C PHE A 68 -10.30 -6.67 -1.98
N SER A 69 -11.30 -6.44 -2.85
CA SER A 69 -11.05 -6.36 -4.28
C SER A 69 -10.11 -5.20 -4.62
N PRO A 70 -9.49 -5.16 -5.82
CA PRO A 70 -8.51 -4.15 -6.17
C PRO A 70 -8.92 -2.69 -5.86
N PRO A 71 -10.16 -2.22 -6.15
CA PRO A 71 -10.54 -0.85 -5.79
C PRO A 71 -10.61 -0.61 -4.27
N VAL A 72 -11.09 -1.60 -3.52
CA VAL A 72 -11.19 -1.54 -2.06
C VAL A 72 -9.80 -1.54 -1.43
N ALA A 73 -8.90 -2.41 -1.91
CA ALA A 73 -7.51 -2.45 -1.48
C ALA A 73 -6.76 -1.14 -1.80
N ALA A 74 -6.97 -0.56 -2.98
CA ALA A 74 -6.41 0.74 -3.36
C ALA A 74 -6.82 1.85 -2.38
N ARG A 75 -8.11 1.90 -2.03
CA ARG A 75 -8.63 2.85 -1.02
C ARG A 75 -7.95 2.66 0.33
N SER A 76 -7.85 1.41 0.81
CA SER A 76 -7.21 1.11 2.09
C SER A 76 -5.76 1.60 2.15
N LEU A 77 -4.99 1.32 1.10
CA LEU A 77 -3.58 1.75 0.99
C LEU A 77 -3.45 3.27 0.87
N GLY A 78 -4.39 3.95 0.21
CA GLY A 78 -4.43 5.41 0.16
C GLY A 78 -4.54 6.06 1.55
N TYR A 79 -5.44 5.55 2.39
CA TYR A 79 -5.58 6.05 3.75
C TYR A 79 -4.42 5.60 4.65
N ALA A 80 -3.90 4.38 4.51
CA ALA A 80 -2.74 3.91 5.26
C ALA A 80 -1.51 4.80 4.98
N GLY A 81 -1.22 5.06 3.70
CA GLY A 81 -0.14 5.96 3.29
C GLY A 81 -0.33 7.39 3.79
N LEU A 82 -1.54 7.96 3.68
CA LEU A 82 -1.82 9.31 4.19
C LEU A 82 -1.63 9.41 5.71
N VAL A 83 -2.14 8.45 6.49
CA VAL A 83 -1.95 8.41 7.95
C VAL A 83 -0.47 8.34 8.30
N MET A 84 0.32 7.58 7.53
CA MET A 84 1.76 7.45 7.73
C MET A 84 2.47 8.79 7.57
N TYR A 85 2.14 9.53 6.50
CA TYR A 85 2.71 10.85 6.23
C TYR A 85 2.30 11.90 7.26
N GLU A 86 1.00 12.02 7.55
CA GLU A 86 0.48 13.05 8.45
C GLU A 86 0.93 12.83 9.91
N ALA A 87 1.24 11.60 10.31
CA ALA A 87 1.80 11.29 11.63
C ALA A 87 3.30 11.66 11.75
N ALA A 88 4.01 11.84 10.63
CA ALA A 88 5.44 12.15 10.60
C ALA A 88 5.74 13.59 10.15
N VAL A 89 4.85 14.22 9.37
CA VAL A 89 5.10 15.50 8.71
C VAL A 89 5.49 16.66 9.63
N PRO A 90 5.03 16.75 10.90
CA PRO A 90 5.54 17.80 11.78
C PRO A 90 7.04 17.66 12.07
N GLY A 91 7.58 16.44 12.00
CA GLY A 91 9.01 16.12 12.09
C GLY A 91 9.79 16.22 10.79
N MET A 92 9.20 16.79 9.74
CA MET A 92 9.79 16.90 8.41
C MET A 92 9.88 18.39 8.03
N PRO A 93 10.92 19.13 8.45
CA PRO A 93 10.94 20.60 8.41
C PRO A 93 10.68 21.23 7.04
N LYS A 94 11.10 20.54 5.97
CA LYS A 94 10.93 20.94 4.56
C LYS A 94 9.60 20.53 3.92
N HIS A 95 8.71 19.87 4.67
CA HIS A 95 7.48 19.26 4.16
C HIS A 95 6.23 19.88 4.78
N ARG A 96 5.08 19.67 4.15
CA ARG A 96 3.82 20.30 4.53
C ARG A 96 2.70 19.29 4.57
N SER A 97 1.84 19.39 5.58
CA SER A 97 0.59 18.62 5.65
C SER A 97 -0.24 18.77 4.36
N LEU A 98 -0.91 17.69 3.98
CA LEU A 98 -1.86 17.63 2.88
C LEU A 98 -3.27 18.08 3.30
N ALA A 99 -3.50 18.33 4.60
CA ALA A 99 -4.71 19.02 5.06
C ALA A 99 -4.84 20.39 4.36
N GLY A 100 -6.05 20.70 3.92
CA GLY A 100 -6.37 21.88 3.10
C GLY A 100 -6.03 21.74 1.61
N GLN A 101 -5.38 20.64 1.19
CA GLN A 101 -5.08 20.34 -0.21
C GLN A 101 -5.95 19.20 -0.76
N LEU A 102 -6.24 18.20 0.08
CA LEU A 102 -7.07 17.05 -0.27
C LEU A 102 -8.56 17.37 -0.16
N ASN A 103 -9.35 16.70 -0.99
CA ASN A 103 -10.78 16.92 -1.15
C ASN A 103 -11.53 16.77 0.19
N ASN A 104 -12.09 17.89 0.68
CA ASN A 104 -12.83 17.99 1.94
C ASN A 104 -12.03 17.63 3.22
N LEU A 105 -10.71 17.52 3.15
CA LEU A 105 -9.87 17.37 4.35
C LEU A 105 -9.37 18.75 4.79
N LYS A 106 -10.11 19.43 5.66
CA LYS A 106 -9.81 20.83 6.02
C LYS A 106 -8.67 20.97 7.03
N THR A 107 -8.73 20.22 8.12
CA THR A 107 -7.82 20.34 9.27
C THR A 107 -7.50 18.97 9.84
N LEU A 108 -6.33 18.84 10.46
CA LEU A 108 -5.92 17.67 11.22
C LEU A 108 -5.37 18.12 12.59
N PRO A 109 -5.34 17.23 13.61
CA PRO A 109 -4.62 17.48 14.85
C PRO A 109 -3.21 18.00 14.58
N GLN A 110 -2.78 19.00 15.35
CA GLN A 110 -1.44 19.58 15.24
C GLN A 110 -0.58 19.12 16.40
N ALA A 111 0.70 18.85 16.13
CA ALA A 111 1.68 18.63 17.18
C ALA A 111 1.91 19.94 17.96
N ASN A 112 2.14 19.84 19.27
CA ASN A 112 2.52 21.00 20.07
C ASN A 112 3.97 21.40 19.74
N ALA A 113 4.18 22.62 19.24
CA ALA A 113 5.51 23.10 18.84
C ALA A 113 6.50 23.17 20.00
N ASP A 114 6.02 23.30 21.24
CA ASP A 114 6.86 23.41 22.45
C ASP A 114 7.15 22.03 23.09
N SER A 115 6.82 20.93 22.40
CA SER A 115 6.98 19.57 22.90
C SER A 115 7.87 18.72 21.99
N SER A 116 8.69 17.86 22.60
CA SER A 116 9.43 16.82 21.86
C SER A 116 8.54 15.60 21.56
N TYR A 117 8.81 15.00 20.39
CA TYR A 117 8.14 13.83 19.82
C TYR A 117 9.14 12.87 19.18
N HIS A 118 8.84 11.59 19.30
CA HIS A 118 9.48 10.50 18.58
C HIS A 118 8.61 10.11 17.37
N TRP A 119 8.91 10.68 16.19
CA TRP A 119 8.03 10.55 15.01
C TRP A 119 7.83 9.11 14.53
N ALA A 120 8.82 8.23 14.68
CA ALA A 120 8.64 6.81 14.36
C ALA A 120 7.65 6.11 15.32
N ALA A 121 7.59 6.54 16.59
CA ALA A 121 6.60 6.02 17.54
C ALA A 121 5.19 6.55 17.21
N SER A 122 5.11 7.81 16.74
CA SER A 122 3.87 8.38 16.24
C SER A 122 3.33 7.63 15.01
N VAL A 123 4.19 7.40 14.01
CA VAL A 123 3.85 6.60 12.82
C VAL A 123 3.38 5.20 13.21
N ASN A 124 4.11 4.51 14.10
CA ASN A 124 3.74 3.17 14.55
C ASN A 124 2.33 3.12 15.16
N ALA A 125 2.03 4.03 16.08
CA ALA A 125 0.72 4.10 16.72
C ALA A 125 -0.40 4.50 15.74
N ALA A 126 -0.10 5.42 14.81
CA ALA A 126 -1.04 5.85 13.79
C ALA A 126 -1.41 4.71 12.84
N GLN A 127 -0.40 3.95 12.37
CA GLN A 127 -0.59 2.81 11.48
C GLN A 127 -1.37 1.68 12.16
N ALA A 128 -1.07 1.36 13.42
CA ALA A 128 -1.83 0.36 14.17
C ALA A 128 -3.29 0.77 14.36
N ALA A 129 -3.56 2.05 14.65
CA ALA A 129 -4.91 2.55 14.81
C ALA A 129 -5.71 2.54 13.50
N ILE A 130 -5.14 3.03 12.39
CA ILE A 130 -5.84 3.00 11.10
C ILE A 130 -6.04 1.57 10.60
N ALA A 131 -5.07 0.68 10.81
CA ALA A 131 -5.17 -0.71 10.37
C ALA A 131 -6.33 -1.45 11.04
N ARG A 132 -6.52 -1.29 12.36
CA ARG A 132 -7.66 -1.89 13.07
C ARG A 132 -9.03 -1.43 12.54
N ASN A 133 -9.09 -0.19 12.05
CA ASN A 133 -10.34 0.41 11.58
C ASN A 133 -10.63 0.11 10.09
N ILE A 134 -9.63 0.21 9.21
CA ILE A 134 -9.80 -0.06 7.77
C ILE A 134 -9.93 -1.54 7.48
N TRP A 135 -9.19 -2.38 8.21
CA TRP A 135 -9.21 -3.83 8.09
C TRP A 135 -10.09 -4.46 9.19
N ALA A 136 -11.24 -3.85 9.50
CA ALA A 136 -12.11 -4.25 10.61
C ALA A 136 -12.58 -5.72 10.53
N ASN A 137 -12.75 -6.25 9.31
CA ASN A 137 -13.13 -7.63 9.01
C ASN A 137 -11.92 -8.57 8.83
N ALA A 138 -10.70 -8.14 9.17
CA ALA A 138 -9.53 -9.01 9.16
C ALA A 138 -9.72 -10.19 10.12
N PRO A 139 -9.17 -11.38 9.81
CA PRO A 139 -9.20 -12.51 10.73
C PRO A 139 -8.52 -12.17 12.06
N GLU A 140 -8.96 -12.81 13.14
CA GLU A 140 -8.41 -12.58 14.47
C GLU A 140 -6.89 -12.85 14.55
N THR A 141 -6.38 -13.81 13.76
CA THR A 141 -4.94 -14.04 13.60
C THR A 141 -4.21 -12.83 13.03
N SER A 142 -4.82 -12.09 12.10
CA SER A 142 -4.24 -10.88 11.52
C SER A 142 -4.35 -9.69 12.47
N LYS A 143 -5.44 -9.58 13.24
CA LYS A 143 -5.59 -8.55 14.30
C LYS A 143 -4.49 -8.67 15.35
N ARG A 144 -4.20 -9.88 15.83
CA ARG A 144 -3.06 -10.12 16.74
C ARG A 144 -1.71 -9.72 16.16
N LEU A 145 -1.52 -9.85 14.85
CA LEU A 145 -0.28 -9.42 14.19
C LEU A 145 -0.13 -7.89 14.17
N ILE A 146 -1.23 -7.14 14.00
CA ILE A 146 -1.25 -5.69 14.14
C ILE A 146 -0.82 -5.29 15.56
N ASP A 147 -1.43 -5.90 16.58
CA ASP A 147 -1.11 -5.62 18.00
C ASP A 147 0.36 -5.96 18.33
N SER A 148 0.86 -7.08 17.79
CA SER A 148 2.23 -7.52 18.00
C SER A 148 3.23 -6.57 17.35
N LEU A 149 2.98 -6.12 16.11
CA LEU A 149 3.85 -5.18 15.40
C LEU A 149 3.90 -3.82 16.11
N GLU A 150 2.74 -3.29 16.52
CA GLU A 150 2.68 -2.05 17.31
C GLU A 150 3.51 -2.18 18.59
N THR A 151 3.35 -3.29 19.30
CA THR A 151 4.04 -3.54 20.57
C THR A 151 5.55 -3.64 20.41
N VAL A 152 6.04 -4.34 19.38
CA VAL A 152 7.48 -4.52 19.13
C VAL A 152 8.16 -3.17 18.91
N PHE A 153 7.62 -2.33 18.04
CA PHE A 153 8.19 -1.00 17.79
C PHE A 153 8.05 -0.08 19.00
N ARG A 154 6.93 -0.15 19.74
CA ARG A 154 6.76 0.65 20.96
C ARG A 154 7.86 0.33 21.98
N ILE A 155 8.14 -0.95 22.20
CA ILE A 155 9.20 -1.40 23.13
C ILE A 155 10.59 -1.00 22.63
N SER A 156 10.86 -1.04 21.31
CA SER A 156 12.16 -0.60 20.81
C SER A 156 12.40 0.90 21.06
N TYR A 157 11.37 1.73 20.86
CA TYR A 157 11.50 3.19 21.00
C TYR A 157 11.54 3.68 22.45
N GLU A 158 11.09 2.88 23.43
CA GLU A 158 11.29 3.17 24.86
C GLU A 158 12.78 3.27 25.26
N LYS A 159 13.70 2.76 24.43
CA LYS A 159 15.15 2.88 24.61
C LYS A 159 15.73 4.15 23.98
N GLU A 160 14.96 4.84 23.13
CA GLU A 160 15.43 5.95 22.29
C GLU A 160 14.91 7.32 22.76
N ALA A 161 13.84 7.34 23.57
CA ALA A 161 13.17 8.55 24.03
C ALA A 161 12.56 8.35 25.43
N THR A 162 12.18 9.45 26.09
CA THR A 162 11.55 9.38 27.41
C THR A 162 10.15 8.79 27.34
N LYS A 163 9.67 8.21 28.45
CA LYS A 163 8.29 7.68 28.53
C LYS A 163 7.24 8.74 28.15
N ALA A 164 7.41 9.97 28.62
CA ALA A 164 6.49 11.08 28.32
C ALA A 164 6.50 11.46 26.82
N GLU A 165 7.67 11.47 26.19
CA GLU A 165 7.81 11.70 24.75
C GLU A 165 7.14 10.59 23.92
N ILE A 166 7.34 9.32 24.29
CA ILE A 166 6.71 8.17 23.63
C ILE A 166 5.18 8.24 23.78
N GLU A 167 4.66 8.45 24.98
CA GLU A 167 3.21 8.53 25.23
C GLU A 167 2.57 9.67 24.43
N ARG A 168 3.22 10.84 24.37
CA ARG A 168 2.77 11.99 23.58
C ARG A 168 2.77 11.69 22.08
N SER A 169 3.80 11.00 21.59
CA SER A 169 3.94 10.61 20.19
C SER A 169 2.86 9.61 19.77
N VAL A 170 2.60 8.62 20.63
CA VAL A 170 1.53 7.64 20.47
C VAL A 170 0.16 8.33 20.44
N ALA A 171 -0.09 9.25 21.38
CA ALA A 171 -1.34 10.01 21.44
C ALA A 171 -1.56 10.84 20.17
N PHE A 172 -0.53 11.55 19.69
CA PHE A 172 -0.59 12.32 18.46
C PHE A 172 -0.87 11.42 17.24
N GLY A 173 -0.15 10.30 17.11
CA GLY A 173 -0.35 9.36 16.00
C GLY A 173 -1.76 8.78 15.96
N LYS A 174 -2.30 8.39 17.12
CA LYS A 174 -3.69 7.92 17.24
C LYS A 174 -4.72 8.99 16.89
N ALA A 175 -4.48 10.25 17.28
CA ALA A 175 -5.36 11.37 16.94
C ALA A 175 -5.41 11.61 15.41
N ILE A 176 -4.24 11.56 14.74
CA ILE A 176 -4.15 11.65 13.27
C ILE A 176 -4.95 10.52 12.60
N ALA A 177 -4.71 9.28 13.03
CA ALA A 177 -5.40 8.11 12.48
C ALA A 177 -6.92 8.18 12.68
N ALA A 178 -7.38 8.62 13.86
CA ALA A 178 -8.81 8.79 14.14
C ALA A 178 -9.43 9.85 13.23
N ALA A 179 -8.83 11.03 13.11
CA ALA A 179 -9.35 12.11 12.26
C ALA A 179 -9.43 11.69 10.78
N ILE A 180 -8.40 11.02 10.26
CA ILE A 180 -8.38 10.53 8.88
C ILE A 180 -9.40 9.40 8.68
N PHE A 181 -9.56 8.49 9.66
CA PHE A 181 -10.58 7.44 9.58
C PHE A 181 -12.00 8.03 9.51
N GLU A 182 -12.31 9.01 10.35
CA GLU A 182 -13.60 9.71 10.32
C GLU A 182 -13.85 10.39 8.97
N TRP A 183 -12.84 11.09 8.43
CA TRP A 183 -12.91 11.65 7.09
C TRP A 183 -13.09 10.58 6.00
N SER A 184 -12.46 9.41 6.17
CA SER A 184 -12.57 8.30 5.22
C SER A 184 -13.99 7.76 5.09
N LYS A 185 -14.78 7.78 6.17
CA LYS A 185 -16.16 7.24 6.16
C LYS A 185 -17.09 7.99 5.20
N THR A 186 -16.74 9.22 4.85
CA THR A 186 -17.54 10.12 4.01
C THR A 186 -17.23 10.02 2.52
N ASP A 187 -16.30 9.16 2.09
CA ASP A 187 -15.85 9.09 0.69
C ASP A 187 -16.71 8.20 -0.22
N GLY A 188 -17.70 7.50 0.34
CA GLY A 188 -18.57 6.54 -0.36
C GLY A 188 -18.04 5.10 -0.41
N GLY A 189 -16.74 4.89 -0.21
CA GLY A 189 -16.06 3.60 -0.27
C GLY A 189 -15.92 2.86 1.07
N HIS A 190 -16.34 3.48 2.18
CA HIS A 190 -16.36 2.84 3.48
C HIS A 190 -17.15 1.52 3.44
N GLU A 191 -16.59 0.49 4.08
CA GLU A 191 -17.09 -0.90 4.06
C GLU A 191 -17.35 -1.45 2.65
N GLY A 192 -16.64 -0.93 1.63
CA GLY A 192 -16.74 -1.42 0.25
C GLY A 192 -16.47 -2.91 0.11
N TYR A 193 -15.72 -3.51 1.04
CA TYR A 193 -15.46 -4.95 1.10
C TYR A 193 -16.73 -5.80 1.25
N ASN A 194 -17.81 -5.25 1.80
CA ASN A 194 -19.10 -5.94 1.93
C ASN A 194 -19.97 -5.84 0.66
N ARG A 195 -19.58 -5.03 -0.33
CA ARG A 195 -20.44 -4.63 -1.46
C ARG A 195 -19.81 -4.85 -2.83
N ASN A 196 -18.96 -5.87 -2.95
CA ASN A 196 -18.24 -6.18 -4.20
C ASN A 196 -19.16 -6.50 -5.39
N PHE A 197 -20.29 -7.15 -5.15
CA PHE A 197 -21.23 -7.61 -6.18
C PHE A 197 -22.67 -7.26 -5.77
N PRO A 198 -23.06 -5.98 -5.82
CA PRO A 198 -24.34 -5.54 -5.30
C PRO A 198 -25.49 -6.10 -6.13
N ALA A 199 -26.39 -6.86 -5.49
CA ALA A 199 -27.48 -7.60 -6.14
C ALA A 199 -28.45 -6.72 -6.94
N ASN A 200 -28.53 -5.44 -6.61
CA ASN A 200 -29.41 -4.47 -7.27
C ASN A 200 -28.80 -3.82 -8.53
N TYR A 201 -27.55 -4.13 -8.89
CA TYR A 201 -26.95 -3.58 -10.11
C TYR A 201 -27.48 -4.29 -11.35
N VAL A 202 -28.05 -3.51 -12.27
CA VAL A 202 -28.55 -3.99 -13.55
C VAL A 202 -27.46 -3.80 -14.60
N VAL A 203 -26.99 -4.91 -15.20
CA VAL A 203 -25.98 -4.88 -16.25
C VAL A 203 -26.58 -4.28 -17.53
N PRO A 204 -26.01 -3.20 -18.10
CA PRO A 204 -26.50 -2.63 -19.35
C PRO A 204 -26.42 -3.63 -20.51
N VAL A 205 -27.39 -3.57 -21.42
CA VAL A 205 -27.47 -4.42 -22.61
C VAL A 205 -27.50 -3.55 -23.86
N PHE A 206 -26.44 -3.63 -24.65
CA PHE A 206 -26.33 -3.01 -25.97
C PHE A 206 -25.20 -3.70 -26.77
N PRO A 207 -25.12 -3.53 -28.11
CA PRO A 207 -24.02 -4.08 -28.90
C PRO A 207 -22.65 -3.60 -28.38
N GLY A 208 -21.77 -4.52 -28.02
CA GLY A 208 -20.45 -4.20 -27.44
C GLY A 208 -20.44 -3.90 -25.94
N ALA A 209 -21.58 -4.08 -25.25
CA ALA A 209 -21.64 -4.04 -23.79
C ALA A 209 -20.94 -5.26 -23.15
N TRP A 210 -20.39 -5.06 -21.97
CA TRP A 210 -19.84 -6.11 -21.12
C TRP A 210 -20.91 -7.17 -20.82
N GLN A 211 -20.48 -8.42 -20.89
CA GLN A 211 -21.29 -9.58 -20.55
C GLN A 211 -20.51 -10.45 -19.56
N PRO A 212 -21.20 -11.24 -18.72
CA PRO A 212 -20.55 -12.29 -17.93
C PRO A 212 -19.68 -13.15 -18.84
N THR A 213 -18.44 -13.39 -18.38
CA THR A 213 -17.46 -14.17 -19.14
C THR A 213 -17.33 -15.58 -18.56
N GLU A 214 -16.29 -16.32 -18.95
CA GLU A 214 -15.97 -17.68 -18.50
C GLU A 214 -15.82 -17.83 -16.97
N ASN A 215 -15.70 -16.73 -16.22
CA ASN A 215 -15.65 -16.76 -14.75
C ASN A 215 -17.01 -16.98 -14.06
N GLY A 216 -18.12 -16.96 -14.82
CA GLY A 216 -19.48 -17.19 -14.31
C GLY A 216 -20.07 -16.09 -13.41
N LYS A 217 -19.36 -14.98 -13.18
CA LYS A 217 -19.85 -13.87 -12.36
C LYS A 217 -20.85 -13.02 -13.16
N LYS A 218 -22.12 -13.10 -12.73
CA LYS A 218 -23.23 -12.39 -13.38
C LYS A 218 -23.24 -10.89 -13.10
N ILE A 219 -22.84 -10.49 -11.89
CA ILE A 219 -22.77 -9.09 -11.48
C ILE A 219 -21.31 -8.66 -11.58
N PRO A 220 -21.00 -7.55 -12.28
CA PRO A 220 -19.65 -7.05 -12.37
C PRO A 220 -19.22 -6.40 -11.05
N MET A 221 -17.91 -6.41 -10.80
CA MET A 221 -17.31 -6.05 -9.52
C MET A 221 -17.26 -4.55 -9.26
N GLN A 222 -17.81 -4.12 -8.13
CA GLN A 222 -17.77 -2.73 -7.63
C GLN A 222 -18.35 -1.69 -8.62
N PRO A 223 -19.60 -1.86 -9.12
CA PRO A 223 -20.15 -1.03 -10.20
C PRO A 223 -20.34 0.45 -9.85
N TYR A 224 -20.38 0.79 -8.57
CA TYR A 224 -20.56 2.16 -8.11
C TYR A 224 -19.25 2.84 -7.69
N TRP A 225 -18.09 2.18 -7.80
CA TRP A 225 -16.82 2.69 -7.26
C TRP A 225 -16.38 4.02 -7.85
N GLY A 226 -16.73 4.27 -9.12
CA GLY A 226 -16.44 5.55 -9.79
C GLY A 226 -17.18 6.76 -9.21
N LYS A 227 -18.12 6.54 -8.27
CA LYS A 227 -18.83 7.61 -7.54
C LYS A 227 -18.14 8.00 -6.23
N ASN A 228 -17.10 7.25 -5.81
CA ASN A 228 -16.38 7.58 -4.59
C ASN A 228 -15.62 8.90 -4.75
N ARG A 229 -15.42 9.60 -3.63
CA ARG A 229 -14.59 10.81 -3.59
C ARG A 229 -13.12 10.43 -3.83
N THR A 230 -12.48 11.06 -4.82
CA THR A 230 -11.01 11.03 -4.96
C THR A 230 -10.34 11.81 -3.83
N PHE A 231 -9.11 11.44 -3.46
CA PHE A 231 -8.27 12.20 -2.55
C PHE A 231 -8.02 13.61 -3.09
N LEU A 232 -7.73 13.75 -4.39
CA LEU A 232 -7.50 15.06 -5.02
C LEU A 232 -8.67 15.43 -5.94
N VAL A 233 -9.19 16.65 -5.78
CA VAL A 233 -10.30 17.17 -6.60
C VAL A 233 -9.95 17.23 -8.09
N ASN A 234 -8.70 17.57 -8.44
CA ASN A 234 -8.27 17.61 -9.85
C ASN A 234 -8.42 16.25 -10.54
N ASN A 235 -8.34 15.15 -9.78
CA ASN A 235 -8.54 13.81 -10.32
C ASN A 235 -10.01 13.49 -10.55
N SER A 236 -10.97 14.05 -9.79
CA SER A 236 -12.40 13.77 -10.00
C SER A 236 -12.99 14.46 -11.24
N ILE A 237 -12.36 15.56 -11.66
CA ILE A 237 -12.78 16.39 -12.80
C ILE A 237 -12.05 16.06 -14.11
N LEU A 238 -11.16 15.05 -14.12
CA LEU A 238 -10.52 14.61 -15.37
C LEU A 238 -11.61 14.21 -16.38
N PRO A 239 -11.53 14.71 -17.64
CA PRO A 239 -12.48 14.33 -18.67
C PRO A 239 -12.33 12.83 -18.96
N PRO A 240 -13.43 12.06 -18.98
CA PRO A 240 -13.37 10.64 -19.33
C PRO A 240 -12.77 10.47 -20.73
N PRO A 241 -11.83 9.52 -20.93
CA PRO A 241 -11.33 9.21 -22.26
C PRO A 241 -12.42 8.51 -23.09
N VAL A 242 -12.31 8.55 -24.41
CA VAL A 242 -13.33 8.03 -25.33
C VAL A 242 -12.88 6.67 -25.90
N PRO A 243 -13.66 5.59 -25.74
CA PRO A 243 -13.34 4.31 -26.36
C PRO A 243 -13.55 4.35 -27.89
N LEU A 244 -12.91 3.44 -28.62
CA LEU A 244 -13.20 3.26 -30.04
C LEU A 244 -14.68 2.91 -30.26
N ALA A 245 -15.24 3.44 -31.34
CA ALA A 245 -16.59 3.11 -31.78
C ALA A 245 -16.72 1.61 -32.08
N ILE A 246 -17.78 1.00 -31.56
CA ILE A 246 -18.06 -0.43 -31.70
C ILE A 246 -18.29 -0.76 -33.17
N SER A 247 -17.63 -1.79 -33.68
CA SER A 247 -17.80 -2.25 -35.05
C SER A 247 -17.41 -3.71 -35.22
N THR A 248 -18.23 -4.48 -35.94
CA THR A 248 -17.92 -5.84 -36.37
C THR A 248 -17.34 -5.90 -37.77
N ASN A 249 -17.17 -4.76 -38.46
CA ASN A 249 -16.52 -4.71 -39.76
C ASN A 249 -15.04 -5.11 -39.60
N PRO A 250 -14.55 -6.15 -40.30
CA PRO A 250 -13.15 -6.60 -40.22
C PRO A 250 -12.11 -5.50 -40.51
N ASN A 251 -12.49 -4.47 -41.27
CA ASN A 251 -11.60 -3.35 -41.60
C ASN A 251 -11.57 -2.24 -40.53
N SER A 252 -12.49 -2.25 -39.56
CA SER A 252 -12.55 -1.24 -38.50
C SER A 252 -11.37 -1.33 -37.53
N VAL A 253 -11.00 -0.20 -36.92
CA VAL A 253 -9.96 -0.17 -35.87
C VAL A 253 -10.38 -1.01 -34.66
N TYR A 254 -11.66 -0.98 -34.30
CA TYR A 254 -12.23 -1.78 -33.20
C TYR A 254 -12.02 -3.27 -33.43
N PHE A 255 -12.44 -3.80 -34.58
CA PHE A 255 -12.26 -5.22 -34.91
C PHE A 255 -10.77 -5.61 -34.89
N LYS A 256 -9.90 -4.79 -35.49
CA LYS A 256 -8.45 -5.05 -35.54
C LYS A 256 -7.81 -5.11 -34.15
N GLN A 257 -8.28 -4.32 -33.19
CA GLN A 257 -7.81 -4.38 -31.80
C GLN A 257 -8.08 -5.74 -31.16
N TYR A 258 -9.30 -6.27 -31.29
CA TYR A 258 -9.63 -7.60 -30.76
C TYR A 258 -9.03 -8.75 -31.56
N GLN A 259 -8.91 -8.61 -32.88
CA GLN A 259 -8.20 -9.56 -33.72
C GLN A 259 -6.73 -9.68 -33.31
N ALA A 260 -6.07 -8.56 -32.99
CA ALA A 260 -4.70 -8.57 -32.49
C ALA A 260 -4.56 -9.37 -31.17
N VAL A 261 -5.53 -9.23 -30.26
CA VAL A 261 -5.58 -10.02 -29.02
C VAL A 261 -5.67 -11.51 -29.34
N TYR A 262 -6.61 -11.91 -30.21
CA TYR A 262 -6.79 -13.30 -30.63
C TYR A 262 -5.52 -13.89 -31.25
N VAL A 263 -4.94 -13.19 -32.23
CA VAL A 263 -3.75 -13.64 -32.96
C VAL A 263 -2.56 -13.79 -32.02
N LYS A 264 -2.31 -12.80 -31.14
CA LYS A 264 -1.21 -12.87 -30.19
C LYS A 264 -1.40 -14.01 -29.19
N ASN A 265 -2.60 -14.17 -28.64
CA ASN A 265 -2.88 -15.15 -27.59
C ASN A 265 -2.69 -16.61 -28.08
N LYS A 266 -2.93 -16.87 -29.37
CA LYS A 266 -2.69 -18.19 -29.99
C LYS A 266 -1.22 -18.60 -30.08
N ALA A 267 -0.30 -17.65 -29.99
CA ALA A 267 1.12 -17.88 -30.24
C ALA A 267 2.02 -17.15 -29.22
N LEU A 268 1.64 -17.22 -27.93
CA LEU A 268 2.46 -16.66 -26.84
C LEU A 268 3.78 -17.42 -26.71
N THR A 269 4.88 -16.68 -26.78
CA THR A 269 6.20 -17.17 -26.38
C THR A 269 6.25 -17.43 -24.87
N GLN A 270 7.26 -18.17 -24.41
CA GLN A 270 7.42 -18.45 -22.98
C GLN A 270 7.60 -17.17 -22.16
N VAL A 271 8.38 -16.20 -22.64
CA VAL A 271 8.58 -14.90 -21.98
C VAL A 271 7.26 -14.12 -21.89
N GLU A 272 6.42 -14.16 -22.92
CA GLU A 272 5.12 -13.49 -22.90
C GLU A 272 4.14 -14.14 -21.90
N LYS A 273 4.19 -15.46 -21.75
CA LYS A 273 3.45 -16.17 -20.69
C LYS A 273 3.92 -15.75 -19.31
N GLU A 274 5.23 -15.66 -19.10
CA GLU A 274 5.84 -15.21 -17.85
C GLU A 274 5.41 -13.78 -17.49
N ILE A 275 5.39 -12.86 -18.46
CA ILE A 275 4.89 -11.49 -18.27
C ILE A 275 3.41 -11.49 -17.87
N ALA A 276 2.56 -12.23 -18.59
CA ALA A 276 1.13 -12.28 -18.32
C ALA A 276 0.82 -12.85 -16.92
N VAL A 277 1.56 -13.86 -16.48
CA VAL A 277 1.41 -14.49 -15.16
C VAL A 277 1.99 -13.62 -14.04
N TRP A 278 3.14 -12.96 -14.26
CA TRP A 278 3.77 -12.11 -13.24
C TRP A 278 2.84 -10.98 -12.78
N TRP A 279 2.17 -10.35 -13.73
CA TRP A 279 1.24 -9.26 -13.49
C TRP A 279 -0.22 -9.72 -13.32
N ALA A 280 -0.48 -11.01 -13.09
CA ALA A 280 -1.84 -11.52 -12.92
C ALA A 280 -2.56 -10.90 -11.71
N ASP A 281 -1.81 -10.79 -10.60
CA ASP A 281 -2.21 -10.15 -9.35
C ASP A 281 -3.61 -10.58 -8.83
N ASP A 282 -3.87 -11.89 -8.83
CA ASP A 282 -5.16 -12.45 -8.45
C ASP A 282 -5.52 -12.17 -6.99
N PRO A 283 -6.74 -11.67 -6.72
CA PRO A 283 -7.26 -11.55 -5.38
C PRO A 283 -7.22 -12.89 -4.63
N SER A 284 -6.96 -12.86 -3.32
CA SER A 284 -6.80 -14.02 -2.41
C SER A 284 -5.53 -14.87 -2.57
N GLU A 285 -4.83 -14.82 -3.72
CA GLU A 285 -3.48 -15.41 -3.86
C GLU A 285 -2.37 -14.37 -3.68
N THR A 286 -2.63 -13.14 -4.13
CA THR A 286 -1.70 -12.02 -4.08
C THR A 286 -2.32 -10.83 -3.35
N PHE A 287 -1.52 -9.78 -3.18
CA PHE A 287 -1.98 -8.50 -2.63
C PHE A 287 -2.63 -7.58 -3.69
N THR A 288 -3.14 -8.13 -4.80
CA THR A 288 -3.80 -7.39 -5.89
C THR A 288 -2.87 -6.36 -6.58
N PRO A 289 -3.26 -5.76 -7.72
CA PRO A 289 -2.43 -4.75 -8.38
C PRO A 289 -2.08 -3.53 -7.49
N PRO A 290 -3.02 -2.98 -6.69
CA PRO A 290 -2.69 -1.92 -5.72
C PRO A 290 -1.58 -2.30 -4.74
N GLY A 291 -1.64 -3.51 -4.18
CA GLY A 291 -0.60 -3.99 -3.27
C GLY A 291 0.73 -4.20 -3.98
N HIS A 292 0.71 -4.60 -5.26
CA HIS A 292 1.93 -4.73 -6.05
C HIS A 292 2.60 -3.36 -6.23
N SER A 293 1.85 -2.32 -6.57
CA SER A 293 2.34 -0.94 -6.60
C SER A 293 2.92 -0.49 -5.26
N TYR A 294 2.24 -0.81 -4.15
CA TYR A 294 2.71 -0.46 -2.82
C TYR A 294 3.97 -1.24 -2.40
N ASN A 295 4.10 -2.49 -2.85
CA ASN A 295 5.33 -3.27 -2.68
C ASN A 295 6.48 -2.73 -3.52
N ILE A 296 6.24 -2.23 -4.74
CA ILE A 296 7.26 -1.53 -5.54
C ILE A 296 7.77 -0.29 -4.81
N ALA A 297 6.87 0.49 -4.17
CA ALA A 297 7.28 1.61 -3.31
C ALA A 297 8.15 1.13 -2.14
N LYS A 298 7.81 0.00 -1.51
CA LYS A 298 8.62 -0.61 -0.44
C LYS A 298 10.01 -1.01 -0.94
N ILE A 299 10.09 -1.72 -2.07
CA ILE A 299 11.36 -2.12 -2.71
C ILE A 299 12.21 -0.87 -2.99
N ALA A 300 11.62 0.19 -3.54
CA ALA A 300 12.34 1.44 -3.79
C ALA A 300 12.94 2.00 -2.51
N VAL A 301 12.13 2.19 -1.46
CA VAL A 301 12.57 2.69 -0.14
C VAL A 301 13.69 1.84 0.46
N GLU A 302 13.56 0.51 0.41
CA GLU A 302 14.55 -0.42 0.98
C GLU A 302 15.86 -0.41 0.17
N SER A 303 15.77 -0.44 -1.15
CA SER A 303 16.94 -0.50 -2.04
C SER A 303 17.76 0.81 -2.05
N THR A 304 17.14 1.95 -1.74
CA THR A 304 17.83 3.24 -1.59
C THR A 304 18.25 3.53 -0.15
N ASN A 305 18.00 2.62 0.80
CA ASN A 305 18.24 2.83 2.24
C ASN A 305 17.65 4.18 2.73
N SER A 306 16.45 4.48 2.25
CA SER A 306 15.77 5.75 2.54
C SER A 306 15.46 5.90 4.02
N LYS A 307 15.35 7.16 4.47
CA LYS A 307 14.96 7.53 5.84
C LYS A 307 13.45 7.72 5.94
N LEU A 308 12.97 7.86 7.17
CA LEU A 308 11.53 7.85 7.45
C LEU A 308 10.78 8.92 6.64
N ASP A 309 11.34 10.12 6.48
CA ASP A 309 10.73 11.21 5.71
C ASP A 309 10.46 10.84 4.24
N VAL A 310 11.45 10.23 3.57
CA VAL A 310 11.30 9.76 2.19
C VAL A 310 10.32 8.58 2.12
N ALA A 311 10.38 7.66 3.09
CA ALA A 311 9.53 6.47 3.10
C ALA A 311 8.04 6.83 3.23
N VAL A 312 7.68 7.68 4.21
CA VAL A 312 6.28 8.07 4.42
C VAL A 312 5.72 8.90 3.26
N GLU A 313 6.55 9.73 2.60
CA GLU A 313 6.15 10.44 1.38
C GLU A 313 5.92 9.47 0.21
N ALA A 314 6.79 8.47 0.02
CA ALA A 314 6.65 7.46 -1.04
C ALA A 314 5.37 6.62 -0.90
N PHE A 315 5.07 6.17 0.32
CA PHE A 315 3.85 5.40 0.59
C PHE A 315 2.59 6.26 0.45
N ALA A 316 2.59 7.50 0.94
CA ALA A 316 1.45 8.41 0.77
C ALA A 316 1.17 8.72 -0.70
N ARG A 317 2.20 9.12 -1.47
CA ARG A 317 2.07 9.39 -2.90
C ARG A 317 1.53 8.18 -3.66
N THR A 318 2.10 7.00 -3.41
CA THR A 318 1.70 5.75 -4.09
C THR A 318 0.26 5.38 -3.74
N GLY A 319 -0.08 5.33 -2.44
CA GLY A 319 -1.42 4.96 -2.01
C GLY A 319 -2.50 5.91 -2.54
N ILE A 320 -2.27 7.22 -2.44
CA ILE A 320 -3.20 8.25 -2.92
C ILE A 320 -3.38 8.17 -4.44
N ALA A 321 -2.29 8.09 -5.20
CA ALA A 321 -2.34 8.02 -6.66
C ALA A 321 -3.03 6.75 -7.15
N VAL A 322 -2.74 5.60 -6.55
CA VAL A 322 -3.39 4.33 -6.87
C VAL A 322 -4.88 4.38 -6.54
N SER A 323 -5.27 4.90 -5.36
CA SER A 323 -6.69 5.05 -5.01
C SER A 323 -7.46 5.90 -6.02
N ASP A 324 -6.93 7.08 -6.38
CA ASP A 324 -7.56 7.97 -7.35
C ASP A 324 -7.60 7.35 -8.76
N ALA A 325 -6.56 6.63 -9.16
CA ALA A 325 -6.52 5.90 -10.43
C ALA A 325 -7.63 4.84 -10.49
N PHE A 326 -7.88 4.12 -9.40
CA PHE A 326 -8.97 3.14 -9.33
C PHE A 326 -10.36 3.78 -9.38
N VAL A 327 -10.57 4.93 -8.73
CA VAL A 327 -11.85 5.68 -8.86
C VAL A 327 -12.09 6.08 -10.31
N ASN A 328 -11.11 6.69 -10.97
CA ASN A 328 -11.24 7.14 -12.35
C ASN A 328 -11.38 5.98 -13.35
N CYS A 329 -10.59 4.92 -13.18
CA CYS A 329 -10.69 3.72 -14.00
C CYS A 329 -12.08 3.07 -13.88
N TRP A 330 -12.62 2.93 -12.66
CA TRP A 330 -13.94 2.36 -12.45
C TRP A 330 -15.06 3.26 -12.98
N LYS A 331 -14.92 4.59 -12.85
CA LYS A 331 -15.83 5.56 -13.48
C LYS A 331 -15.92 5.31 -14.99
N CYS A 332 -14.79 5.13 -15.67
CA CYS A 332 -14.77 4.83 -17.11
C CYS A 332 -15.38 3.47 -17.43
N LYS A 333 -15.01 2.42 -16.67
CA LYS A 333 -15.54 1.06 -16.86
C LYS A 333 -17.05 1.01 -16.86
N TYR A 334 -17.68 1.70 -15.90
CA TYR A 334 -19.12 1.66 -15.72
C TYR A 334 -19.85 2.79 -16.45
N MET A 335 -19.13 3.78 -16.99
CA MET A 335 -19.68 4.74 -17.95
C MET A 335 -19.85 4.09 -19.32
N PHE A 336 -18.82 3.40 -19.82
CA PHE A 336 -18.84 2.86 -21.18
C PHE A 336 -19.24 1.39 -21.27
N ASN A 337 -19.10 0.63 -20.19
CA ASN A 337 -19.44 -0.79 -20.11
C ASN A 337 -18.88 -1.62 -21.28
N ASN A 338 -17.66 -1.35 -21.77
CA ASN A 338 -17.09 -2.07 -22.92
C ASN A 338 -16.93 -3.56 -22.67
N GLU A 339 -17.21 -4.36 -23.71
CA GLU A 339 -16.99 -5.78 -23.74
C GLU A 339 -15.51 -6.20 -23.64
N ARG A 340 -15.31 -7.45 -23.17
CA ARG A 340 -14.00 -8.08 -23.06
C ARG A 340 -13.62 -8.78 -24.37
N PRO A 341 -12.32 -9.03 -24.62
CA PRO A 341 -11.91 -9.83 -25.77
C PRO A 341 -12.57 -11.20 -25.83
N TYR A 342 -12.77 -11.87 -24.69
CA TYR A 342 -13.52 -13.13 -24.62
C TYR A 342 -14.86 -13.05 -25.36
N THR A 343 -15.64 -12.00 -25.12
CA THR A 343 -16.97 -11.80 -25.72
C THR A 343 -16.87 -11.47 -27.21
N PHE A 344 -16.05 -10.49 -27.58
CA PHE A 344 -15.96 -10.05 -28.97
C PHE A 344 -15.40 -11.16 -29.88
N VAL A 345 -14.27 -11.76 -29.50
CA VAL A 345 -13.58 -12.77 -30.32
C VAL A 345 -14.49 -13.96 -30.55
N ARG A 346 -15.19 -14.45 -29.52
CA ARG A 346 -16.12 -15.58 -29.68
C ARG A 346 -17.35 -15.25 -30.51
N ARG A 347 -17.82 -14.00 -30.48
CA ARG A 347 -18.95 -13.55 -31.30
C ARG A 347 -18.58 -13.33 -32.76
N ALA A 348 -17.38 -12.81 -33.05
CA ALA A 348 -17.05 -12.25 -34.36
C ALA A 348 -15.84 -12.89 -35.08
N ILE A 349 -15.07 -13.77 -34.43
CA ILE A 349 -13.83 -14.33 -34.98
C ILE A 349 -13.78 -15.85 -34.83
N ASP A 350 -13.81 -16.36 -33.59
CA ASP A 350 -13.61 -17.77 -33.27
C ASP A 350 -14.46 -18.16 -32.05
N PRO A 351 -15.61 -18.83 -32.25
CA PRO A 351 -16.53 -19.16 -31.16
C PRO A 351 -15.98 -20.16 -30.15
N PHE A 352 -14.84 -20.82 -30.43
CA PHE A 352 -14.21 -21.79 -29.54
C PHE A 352 -13.02 -21.22 -28.77
N TRP A 353 -12.61 -19.98 -29.05
CA TRP A 353 -11.44 -19.39 -28.42
C TRP A 353 -11.58 -19.27 -26.89
N VAL A 354 -10.51 -19.63 -26.19
CA VAL A 354 -10.35 -19.48 -24.74
C VAL A 354 -9.08 -18.67 -24.50
N PRO A 355 -9.15 -17.54 -23.76
CA PRO A 355 -7.98 -16.71 -23.50
C PRO A 355 -7.02 -17.42 -22.53
N PHE A 356 -5.72 -17.11 -22.66
CA PHE A 356 -4.66 -17.58 -21.76
C PHE A 356 -4.95 -17.28 -20.27
N TRP A 357 -5.55 -16.13 -19.99
CA TRP A 357 -5.97 -15.71 -18.65
C TRP A 357 -7.48 -15.52 -18.58
N PRO A 358 -8.17 -16.01 -17.53
CA PRO A 358 -9.61 -15.79 -17.39
C PRO A 358 -9.92 -14.30 -17.26
N ALA A 359 -10.90 -13.81 -18.01
CA ALA A 359 -11.29 -12.42 -17.94
C ALA A 359 -11.80 -12.06 -16.53
N PRO A 360 -11.30 -10.97 -15.90
CA PRO A 360 -11.84 -10.52 -14.62
C PRO A 360 -13.30 -10.01 -14.72
N PRO A 361 -14.11 -10.12 -13.65
CA PRO A 361 -15.55 -9.87 -13.70
C PRO A 361 -15.92 -8.38 -13.65
N PHE A 362 -15.48 -7.60 -14.64
CA PHE A 362 -15.78 -6.18 -14.80
C PHE A 362 -15.51 -5.72 -16.25
N PRO A 363 -16.09 -4.57 -16.69
CA PRO A 363 -15.90 -4.05 -18.05
C PRO A 363 -14.44 -3.85 -18.48
N GLY A 364 -14.20 -3.89 -19.80
CA GLY A 364 -12.86 -3.84 -20.40
C GLY A 364 -12.19 -2.47 -20.32
N TYR A 365 -12.86 -1.42 -20.79
CA TYR A 365 -12.21 -0.12 -20.98
C TYR A 365 -12.34 0.80 -19.75
N VAL A 366 -11.30 1.43 -19.21
CA VAL A 366 -9.86 1.28 -19.52
C VAL A 366 -9.20 0.19 -18.66
N SER A 367 -7.97 -0.21 -18.97
CA SER A 367 -7.23 -1.20 -18.19
C SER A 367 -6.85 -0.68 -16.80
N GLY A 368 -7.30 -1.38 -15.74
CA GLY A 368 -7.01 -1.00 -14.35
C GLY A 368 -5.54 -1.18 -13.96
N HIS A 369 -4.89 -2.24 -14.48
CA HIS A 369 -3.45 -2.45 -14.27
C HIS A 369 -2.64 -1.32 -14.92
N ALA A 370 -2.94 -0.98 -16.18
CA ALA A 370 -2.25 0.11 -16.87
C ALA A 370 -2.41 1.46 -16.14
N THR A 371 -3.65 1.79 -15.73
CA THR A 371 -3.95 3.06 -15.04
C THR A 371 -3.21 3.18 -13.72
N GLN A 372 -3.29 2.15 -12.87
CA GLN A 372 -2.69 2.22 -11.54
C GLN A 372 -1.15 2.13 -11.60
N SER A 373 -0.60 1.28 -12.48
CA SER A 373 0.86 1.12 -12.59
C SER A 373 1.51 2.39 -13.14
N ALA A 374 0.88 3.07 -14.10
CA ALA A 374 1.40 4.36 -14.59
C ALA A 374 1.31 5.48 -13.54
N ALA A 375 0.24 5.51 -12.74
CA ALA A 375 0.13 6.46 -11.63
C ALA A 375 1.26 6.23 -10.61
N THR A 376 1.51 4.98 -10.23
CA THR A 376 2.64 4.57 -9.37
C THR A 376 3.98 4.96 -9.97
N GLY A 377 4.20 4.66 -11.26
CA GLY A 377 5.44 4.99 -11.96
C GLY A 377 5.75 6.48 -11.91
N VAL A 378 4.76 7.33 -12.20
CA VAL A 378 4.91 8.79 -12.18
C VAL A 378 5.22 9.34 -10.79
N VAL A 379 4.52 8.87 -9.75
CA VAL A 379 4.76 9.42 -8.40
C VAL A 379 6.06 8.95 -7.78
N LEU A 380 6.48 7.71 -8.05
CA LEU A 380 7.74 7.18 -7.54
C LEU A 380 8.95 7.71 -8.32
N SER A 381 8.84 7.94 -9.65
CA SER A 381 9.90 8.59 -10.43
C SER A 381 10.24 9.98 -9.90
N THR A 382 9.27 10.71 -9.35
CA THR A 382 9.51 12.03 -8.72
C THR A 382 10.38 11.96 -7.47
N ILE A 383 10.38 10.82 -6.77
CA ILE A 383 11.13 10.63 -5.52
C ILE A 383 12.50 10.01 -5.81
N PHE A 384 12.53 8.97 -6.65
CA PHE A 384 13.70 8.11 -6.84
C PHE A 384 14.42 8.33 -8.18
N GLY A 385 13.84 9.14 -9.07
CA GLY A 385 14.39 9.47 -10.39
C GLY A 385 13.78 8.66 -11.54
N GLU A 386 13.75 9.25 -12.74
CA GLU A 386 13.13 8.66 -13.94
C GLU A 386 13.78 7.35 -14.40
N ASN A 387 15.08 7.19 -14.16
CA ASN A 387 15.85 5.99 -14.53
C ASN A 387 16.14 5.09 -13.32
N PHE A 388 15.25 5.10 -12.32
CA PHE A 388 15.39 4.26 -11.15
C PHE A 388 15.28 2.78 -11.51
N ALA A 389 16.43 2.09 -11.56
CA ALA A 389 16.51 0.67 -11.82
C ALA A 389 16.24 -0.13 -10.53
N PHE A 390 15.42 -1.16 -10.63
CA PHE A 390 15.07 -2.00 -9.49
C PHE A 390 14.75 -3.44 -9.91
N THR A 391 14.78 -4.34 -8.95
CA THR A 391 14.35 -5.73 -9.12
C THR A 391 13.08 -5.95 -8.33
N ASP A 392 12.01 -6.22 -9.06
CA ASP A 392 10.72 -6.63 -8.52
C ASP A 392 10.77 -8.10 -8.11
N ASN A 393 10.64 -8.34 -6.80
CA ASN A 393 10.59 -9.66 -6.20
C ASN A 393 9.20 -9.99 -5.62
N SER A 394 8.16 -9.26 -6.01
CA SER A 394 6.81 -9.30 -5.42
C SER A 394 6.18 -10.69 -5.36
N HIS A 395 6.45 -11.54 -6.37
CA HIS A 395 5.90 -12.90 -6.46
C HIS A 395 6.94 -14.00 -6.21
N VAL A 396 8.16 -13.66 -5.83
CA VAL A 396 9.22 -14.66 -5.55
C VAL A 396 8.77 -15.57 -4.41
N GLY A 397 8.98 -16.88 -4.59
CA GLY A 397 8.58 -17.91 -3.61
C GLY A 397 7.15 -18.43 -3.77
N ARG A 398 6.36 -17.90 -4.72
CA ARG A 398 5.08 -18.53 -5.10
C ARG A 398 5.30 -19.88 -5.78
N VAL A 399 4.36 -20.80 -5.56
CA VAL A 399 4.33 -22.11 -6.23
C VAL A 399 4.20 -21.90 -7.74
N ARG A 400 4.93 -22.69 -8.52
CA ARG A 400 4.87 -22.71 -9.99
C ARG A 400 3.42 -22.81 -10.48
N ASP A 401 3.05 -21.98 -11.45
CA ASP A 401 1.79 -22.16 -12.19
C ASP A 401 1.97 -23.32 -13.18
N THR A 402 1.60 -24.52 -12.74
CA THR A 402 1.72 -25.74 -13.55
C THR A 402 0.77 -25.72 -14.75
N LYS A 403 -0.38 -25.06 -14.65
CA LYS A 403 -1.36 -24.94 -15.75
C LYS A 403 -0.79 -24.12 -16.90
N ARG A 404 -0.01 -23.08 -16.60
CA ARG A 404 0.56 -22.17 -17.61
C ARG A 404 2.05 -22.42 -17.88
N GLY A 405 2.68 -23.29 -17.10
CA GLY A 405 4.09 -23.66 -17.24
C GLY A 405 5.03 -22.52 -16.88
N VAL A 406 4.71 -21.72 -15.85
CA VAL A 406 5.46 -20.51 -15.48
C VAL A 406 5.94 -20.57 -14.04
N ASP A 407 7.21 -20.20 -13.83
CA ASP A 407 7.79 -19.94 -12.51
C ASP A 407 7.71 -18.45 -12.15
N PHE A 408 7.60 -18.14 -10.87
CA PHE A 408 7.61 -16.75 -10.38
C PHE A 408 9.04 -16.31 -10.04
N LYS A 409 9.80 -15.93 -11.08
CA LYS A 409 11.16 -15.39 -10.95
C LYS A 409 11.14 -13.87 -10.89
N ALA A 410 12.01 -13.28 -10.08
CA ALA A 410 12.17 -11.83 -9.97
C ALA A 410 12.42 -11.19 -11.35
N ARG A 411 11.92 -9.97 -11.53
CA ARG A 411 12.02 -9.22 -12.80
C ARG A 411 12.74 -7.90 -12.56
N SER A 412 13.71 -7.57 -13.39
CA SER A 412 14.47 -6.32 -13.27
C SER A 412 14.02 -5.31 -14.32
N TYR A 413 13.85 -4.06 -13.89
CA TYR A 413 13.47 -2.94 -14.72
C TYR A 413 14.49 -1.82 -14.62
N LYS A 414 14.64 -1.07 -15.72
CA LYS A 414 15.50 0.12 -15.82
C LYS A 414 14.80 1.39 -15.35
N SER A 415 13.48 1.37 -15.25
CA SER A 415 12.67 2.47 -14.72
C SER A 415 11.34 1.95 -14.18
N LEU A 416 10.72 2.74 -13.31
CA LEU A 416 9.37 2.49 -12.81
C LEU A 416 8.32 2.52 -13.92
N MET A 417 8.53 3.39 -14.93
CA MET A 417 7.66 3.45 -16.10
C MET A 417 7.79 2.20 -16.99
N GLN A 418 8.98 1.61 -17.12
CA GLN A 418 9.14 0.34 -17.84
C GLN A 418 8.32 -0.78 -17.17
N ALA A 419 8.32 -0.85 -15.84
CA ALA A 419 7.48 -1.81 -15.11
C ALA A 419 5.98 -1.54 -15.36
N ALA A 420 5.56 -0.28 -15.38
CA ALA A 420 4.18 0.09 -15.69
C ALA A 420 3.75 -0.30 -17.11
N GLU A 421 4.63 -0.13 -18.10
CA GLU A 421 4.40 -0.51 -19.49
C GLU A 421 4.32 -2.04 -19.65
N GLU A 422 5.18 -2.80 -18.96
CA GLU A 422 5.08 -4.26 -18.94
C GLU A 422 3.80 -4.73 -18.24
N SER A 423 3.41 -4.08 -17.14
CA SER A 423 2.14 -4.33 -16.44
C SER A 423 0.95 -4.12 -17.37
N ALA A 424 0.94 -3.08 -18.20
CA ALA A 424 -0.09 -2.87 -19.20
C ALA A 424 -0.05 -3.95 -20.29
N LEU A 425 1.12 -4.20 -20.90
CA LEU A 425 1.32 -5.20 -21.95
C LEU A 425 0.86 -6.59 -21.51
N SER A 426 1.11 -6.96 -20.25
CA SER A 426 0.70 -8.26 -19.68
C SER A 426 -0.79 -8.56 -19.88
N ARG A 427 -1.64 -7.53 -19.92
CA ARG A 427 -3.09 -7.69 -20.06
C ARG A 427 -3.51 -8.01 -21.49
N PHE A 428 -2.77 -7.50 -22.46
CA PHE A 428 -2.92 -7.86 -23.87
C PHE A 428 -2.45 -9.31 -24.08
N LEU A 429 -1.29 -9.66 -23.54
CA LEU A 429 -0.74 -11.02 -23.60
C LEU A 429 -1.67 -12.03 -22.93
N GLY A 430 -2.26 -11.67 -21.78
CA GLY A 430 -3.25 -12.48 -21.07
C GLY A 430 -4.56 -12.70 -21.84
N GLY A 431 -4.82 -11.95 -22.91
CA GLY A 431 -6.03 -12.11 -23.73
C GLY A 431 -7.26 -11.38 -23.18
N ILE A 432 -7.10 -10.39 -22.31
CA ILE A 432 -8.20 -9.84 -21.50
C ILE A 432 -8.40 -8.32 -21.63
N HIS A 433 -7.49 -7.64 -22.33
CA HIS A 433 -7.57 -6.23 -22.72
C HIS A 433 -7.03 -6.04 -24.13
N THR A 434 -7.54 -5.04 -24.84
CA THR A 434 -6.96 -4.56 -26.12
C THR A 434 -5.76 -3.64 -25.86
N MET A 435 -4.99 -3.31 -26.90
CA MET A 435 -3.94 -2.28 -26.76
C MET A 435 -4.56 -0.90 -26.47
N GLN A 436 -5.69 -0.56 -27.09
CA GLN A 436 -6.42 0.67 -26.76
C GLN A 436 -6.74 0.78 -25.26
N ASP A 437 -7.24 -0.30 -24.63
CA ASP A 437 -7.55 -0.30 -23.20
C ASP A 437 -6.32 0.02 -22.34
N ASN A 438 -5.18 -0.55 -22.74
CA ASN A 438 -3.90 -0.45 -22.04
C ASN A 438 -3.25 0.92 -22.26
N ASP A 439 -3.13 1.36 -23.51
CA ASP A 439 -2.50 2.64 -23.88
C ASP A 439 -3.29 3.81 -23.26
N THR A 440 -4.62 3.77 -23.34
CA THR A 440 -5.46 4.78 -22.68
C THR A 440 -5.29 4.71 -21.16
N GLY A 441 -5.26 3.51 -20.57
CA GLY A 441 -5.02 3.34 -19.15
C GLY A 441 -3.69 3.97 -18.69
N LEU A 442 -2.60 3.71 -19.41
CA LEU A 442 -1.30 4.31 -19.15
C LEU A 442 -1.36 5.85 -19.20
N LEU A 443 -2.04 6.41 -20.20
CA LEU A 443 -2.22 7.86 -20.34
C LEU A 443 -3.01 8.47 -19.18
N GLU A 444 -4.13 7.87 -18.79
CA GLU A 444 -4.94 8.35 -17.66
C GLU A 444 -4.20 8.21 -16.33
N GLY A 445 -3.46 7.11 -16.13
CA GLY A 445 -2.62 6.91 -14.96
C GLY A 445 -1.54 7.99 -14.82
N LYS A 446 -0.89 8.36 -15.92
CA LYS A 446 0.10 9.45 -15.95
C LYS A 446 -0.50 10.78 -15.50
N LYS A 447 -1.71 11.11 -15.94
CA LYS A 447 -2.42 12.34 -15.52
C LYS A 447 -2.71 12.33 -14.02
N VAL A 448 -3.21 11.21 -13.50
CA VAL A 448 -3.49 11.04 -12.05
C VAL A 448 -2.21 11.23 -11.24
N GLY A 449 -1.13 10.54 -11.61
CA GLY A 449 0.16 10.66 -10.92
C GLY A 449 0.72 12.09 -10.97
N ALA A 450 0.64 12.76 -12.12
CA ALA A 450 1.10 14.14 -12.28
C ALA A 450 0.32 15.12 -11.38
N ASN A 451 -1.00 14.94 -11.26
CA ASN A 451 -1.82 15.75 -10.35
C ASN A 451 -1.43 15.53 -8.87
N ILE A 452 -1.14 14.29 -8.47
CA ILE A 452 -0.64 14.01 -7.10
C ILE A 452 0.74 14.64 -6.87
N ASN A 453 1.61 14.63 -7.88
CA ASN A 453 2.91 15.30 -7.80
C ASN A 453 2.80 16.82 -7.68
N ALA A 454 1.73 17.42 -8.22
CA ALA A 454 1.47 18.85 -8.15
C ALA A 454 0.92 19.34 -6.79
N LEU A 455 0.60 18.44 -5.85
CA LEU A 455 0.33 18.82 -4.46
C LEU A 455 1.57 19.52 -3.85
N ARG A 456 1.36 20.42 -2.90
CA ARG A 456 2.46 21.10 -2.19
C ARG A 456 2.96 20.20 -1.07
N TRP A 457 3.82 19.25 -1.43
CA TRP A 457 4.49 18.33 -0.50
C TRP A 457 5.61 19.01 0.30
N LYS A 458 6.23 20.04 -0.28
CA LYS A 458 7.31 20.83 0.35
C LYS A 458 6.79 22.21 0.78
N LYS A 459 7.47 22.83 1.74
CA LYS A 459 7.12 24.18 2.24
C LYS A 459 7.46 25.29 1.27
#